data_AF-A0A950RUP8-F1
#
_entry.id   AF-A0A950RUP8-F1
#
_cell.length_a   1.000
_cell.length_b   1.000
_cell.length_c   1.000
_cell.angle_alpha   90.00
_cell.angle_beta   90.00
_cell.angle_gamma   90.00
#
_symmetry.space_group_name_H-M   'P 1'
#
loop_
_entity.id
_entity.type
_entity.pdbx_description
1 polymer ?
#
loop_
_entity_poly.entity_id
_entity_poly.type
_entity_poly.pdbx_seq_one_letter_code
_entity_poly.pdbx_strand_id
1 'polypeptide(L)'
;MRWIFPLALLGSCVILLPGRCVAESLPGSTTADEQLLQAANVPTDGPGLLDFFRKRTLPDAEGKRIQELIHQLGDDSFETREKACHLLVAMGTAAVSPLRQAAHSSDLEVAQRAEKCLKLIESGSGATVPAAAARLLARRNPPGATEVLLAYLPFAENEIAAKEVRASLAEVGIRDGKVNPALVQALSDKVPARRSAAAAILWKAGSAPQRAAARQLLQDPDTSVRLQVALALAESKEKEALPVLIDLLGELPQPQGWKVVDFLSRLAGEQAPSLPPGNDESSRRRCRTAWSTWWARHGADLDLARLDKEPQPLGYTMIVLLDRGVILEQDSAGKTRWQIEGLQKPLDAQFLPGDRVLVAEQEANQVTERTLDGKIVWKKEVLGPLVAQRLANGNTFIATQNDLLEVDRTGKEVFTVSIPVGEYLMRAEKLPNGEIALVTNRNRFVRLGASGKEELHSFAVNVRTSGGRIDVLPNGRVVVPELLEDKVVEYDPQGNAIWEASIAQPIAAVRLPNGHTLVTSMTQNRAVELDRTGKEVWEYKSDTRVTRAWRR
;
A
#
# COMPACT_ATOMS: atom_id res chain seq x y z
N MET A 1 -36.18 73.84 -14.84
CA MET A 1 -35.92 73.41 -13.45
C MET A 1 -36.06 71.89 -13.41
N ARG A 2 -35.10 71.21 -12.80
CA ARG A 2 -34.66 69.82 -13.06
C ARG A 2 -35.74 68.75 -12.87
N TRP A 3 -35.91 67.88 -13.87
CA TRP A 3 -36.61 66.61 -13.77
C TRP A 3 -35.59 65.47 -13.65
N ILE A 4 -35.83 64.58 -12.69
CA ILE A 4 -35.02 63.42 -12.33
C ILE A 4 -35.33 62.29 -13.32
N PHE A 5 -34.30 61.74 -13.97
CA PHE A 5 -34.39 60.45 -14.69
C PHE A 5 -33.89 59.32 -13.76
N PRO A 6 -34.58 58.17 -13.66
CA PRO A 6 -34.03 56.99 -13.04
C PRO A 6 -33.18 56.20 -14.05
N LEU A 7 -31.97 55.82 -13.63
CA LEU A 7 -31.07 54.96 -14.40
C LEU A 7 -31.60 53.52 -14.40
N ALA A 8 -31.83 52.96 -15.59
CA ALA A 8 -32.13 51.54 -15.78
C ALA A 8 -30.87 50.69 -15.59
N LEU A 9 -30.93 49.71 -14.68
CA LEU A 9 -29.93 48.66 -14.52
C LEU A 9 -30.21 47.54 -15.54
N LEU A 10 -29.35 47.45 -16.55
CA LEU A 10 -29.26 46.30 -17.47
C LEU A 10 -28.61 45.12 -16.72
N GLY A 11 -29.41 44.13 -16.35
CA GLY A 11 -28.93 42.84 -15.87
C GLY A 11 -28.39 42.00 -17.02
N SER A 12 -27.09 41.75 -17.02
CA SER A 12 -26.45 40.78 -17.93
C SER A 12 -26.46 39.41 -17.27
N CYS A 13 -27.32 38.51 -17.75
CA CYS A 13 -27.34 37.09 -17.39
C CYS A 13 -26.13 36.39 -18.03
N VAL A 14 -25.10 36.10 -17.22
CA VAL A 14 -24.04 35.15 -17.60
C VAL A 14 -24.55 33.74 -17.32
N ILE A 15 -24.85 33.00 -18.38
CA ILE A 15 -25.16 31.57 -18.33
C ILE A 15 -23.84 30.83 -18.07
N LEU A 16 -23.65 30.33 -16.85
CA LEU A 16 -22.56 29.43 -16.48
C LEU A 16 -22.88 28.02 -17.01
N LEU A 17 -22.17 27.61 -18.06
CA LEU A 17 -22.06 26.20 -18.45
C LEU A 17 -21.22 25.45 -17.40
N PRO A 18 -21.56 24.20 -17.04
CA PRO A 18 -20.77 23.41 -16.10
C PRO A 18 -19.41 23.08 -16.73
N GLY A 19 -18.36 23.73 -16.22
CA GLY A 19 -16.98 23.43 -16.56
C GLY A 19 -16.65 22.00 -16.16
N ARG A 20 -16.17 21.21 -17.13
CA ARG A 20 -15.54 19.91 -16.88
C ARG A 20 -14.35 20.12 -15.95
N CYS A 21 -14.35 19.44 -14.79
CA CYS A 21 -13.12 19.20 -14.04
C CYS A 21 -12.19 18.36 -14.91
N VAL A 22 -11.28 19.01 -15.62
CA VAL A 22 -10.03 18.37 -16.03
C VAL A 22 -9.21 18.28 -14.77
N ALA A 23 -8.93 17.05 -14.30
CA ALA A 23 -7.96 16.83 -13.25
C ALA A 23 -6.60 17.34 -13.76
N GLU A 24 -6.20 18.52 -13.30
CA GLU A 24 -4.90 19.11 -13.60
C GLU A 24 -3.84 18.28 -12.87
N SER A 25 -3.02 17.55 -13.63
CA SER A 25 -1.95 16.70 -13.11
C SER A 25 -0.77 17.56 -12.64
N LEU A 26 -0.23 17.22 -11.46
CA LEU A 26 0.88 17.94 -10.82
C LEU A 26 2.13 18.00 -11.74
N PRO A 27 2.67 19.20 -12.05
CA PRO A 27 3.80 19.40 -12.97
C PRO A 27 5.15 18.73 -12.58
N GLY A 28 5.31 18.19 -11.37
CA GLY A 28 6.60 17.69 -10.86
C GLY A 28 6.90 16.20 -11.07
N SER A 29 5.94 15.39 -11.52
CA SER A 29 6.10 13.93 -11.58
C SER A 29 6.74 13.42 -12.89
N THR A 30 6.61 14.15 -14.00
CA THR A 30 7.18 13.73 -15.29
C THR A 30 8.71 13.77 -15.24
N THR A 31 9.27 14.80 -14.61
CA THR A 31 10.72 15.01 -14.53
C THR A 31 11.40 13.93 -13.71
N ALA A 32 10.79 13.47 -12.61
CA ALA A 32 11.33 12.39 -11.79
C ALA A 32 11.31 11.04 -12.53
N ASP A 33 10.22 10.73 -13.24
CA ASP A 33 10.13 9.52 -14.06
C ASP A 33 11.15 9.56 -15.22
N GLU A 34 11.31 10.70 -15.89
CA GLU A 34 12.31 10.88 -16.95
C GLU A 34 13.75 10.71 -16.42
N GLN A 35 14.08 11.30 -15.27
CA GLN A 35 15.39 11.14 -14.64
C GLN A 35 15.68 9.69 -14.26
N LEU A 36 14.70 8.98 -13.68
CA LEU A 36 14.83 7.58 -13.33
C LEU A 36 15.07 6.70 -14.56
N LEU A 37 14.34 6.95 -15.65
CA LEU A 37 14.49 6.22 -16.91
C LEU A 37 15.83 6.51 -17.57
N GLN A 38 16.27 7.76 -17.59
CA GLN A 38 17.59 8.14 -18.09
C GLN A 38 18.72 7.47 -17.28
N ALA A 39 18.62 7.46 -15.95
CA ALA A 39 19.58 6.75 -15.09
C ALA A 39 19.63 5.25 -15.36
N ALA A 40 18.49 4.66 -15.78
CA ALA A 40 18.37 3.27 -16.19
C ALA A 40 18.70 3.01 -17.68
N ASN A 41 19.18 4.02 -18.42
CA ASN A 41 19.41 3.96 -19.88
C ASN A 41 18.17 3.52 -20.68
N VAL A 42 16.98 3.89 -20.21
CA VAL A 42 15.71 3.66 -20.90
C VAL A 42 15.33 4.94 -21.66
N PRO A 43 15.05 4.84 -22.97
CA PRO A 43 14.54 5.98 -23.74
C PRO A 43 13.24 6.55 -23.16
N THR A 44 13.10 7.87 -23.15
CA THR A 44 11.95 8.59 -22.58
C THR A 44 10.94 9.07 -23.63
N ASP A 45 11.22 8.83 -24.92
CA ASP A 45 10.34 9.16 -26.03
C ASP A 45 9.30 8.06 -26.30
N GLY A 46 8.20 8.41 -26.97
CA GLY A 46 7.10 7.48 -27.23
C GLY A 46 7.55 6.15 -27.88
N PRO A 47 8.27 6.18 -29.01
CA PRO A 47 8.78 4.98 -29.66
C PRO A 47 9.70 4.13 -28.78
N GLY A 48 10.62 4.76 -28.04
CA GLY A 48 11.56 4.06 -27.19
C GLY A 48 10.90 3.42 -25.95
N LEU A 49 9.87 4.06 -25.39
CA LEU A 49 9.04 3.47 -24.33
C LEU A 49 8.23 2.28 -24.83
N LEU A 50 7.66 2.34 -26.05
CA LEU A 50 7.00 1.19 -26.65
C LEU A 50 7.97 0.02 -26.84
N ASP A 51 9.18 0.28 -27.31
CA ASP A 51 10.23 -0.73 -27.47
C ASP A 51 10.67 -1.33 -26.13
N PHE A 52 10.80 -0.50 -25.08
CA PHE A 52 11.12 -0.95 -23.73
C PHE A 52 10.17 -2.05 -23.23
N PHE A 53 8.86 -1.85 -23.42
CA PHE A 53 7.84 -2.82 -23.02
C PHE A 53 7.75 -4.02 -23.97
N ARG A 54 7.89 -3.81 -25.29
CA ARG A 54 7.91 -4.90 -26.28
C ARG A 54 9.04 -5.88 -26.00
N LYS A 55 10.25 -5.38 -25.71
CA LYS A 55 11.41 -6.21 -25.34
C LYS A 55 11.21 -7.01 -24.05
N ARG A 56 10.27 -6.58 -23.20
CA ARG A 56 9.90 -7.26 -21.95
C ARG A 56 8.61 -8.07 -22.07
N THR A 57 8.04 -8.12 -23.27
CA THR A 57 6.85 -8.90 -23.60
C THR A 57 7.29 -10.07 -24.47
N LEU A 58 7.17 -11.29 -23.97
CA LEU A 58 7.62 -12.47 -24.70
C LEU A 58 6.77 -12.73 -25.96
N PRO A 59 7.37 -12.97 -27.13
CA PRO A 59 6.71 -13.65 -28.24
C PRO A 59 6.35 -15.10 -27.88
N ASP A 60 5.26 -15.62 -28.42
CA ASP A 60 4.76 -16.99 -28.14
C ASP A 60 5.82 -18.11 -28.32
N ALA A 61 6.82 -17.90 -29.18
CA ALA A 61 7.91 -18.84 -29.41
C ALA A 61 8.94 -18.87 -28.26
N GLU A 62 9.24 -17.73 -27.63
CA GLU A 62 10.14 -17.67 -26.47
C GLU A 62 9.44 -18.17 -25.20
N GLY A 63 8.12 -17.99 -25.09
CA GLY A 63 7.31 -18.60 -24.03
C GLY A 63 7.41 -20.13 -24.02
N LYS A 64 7.36 -20.79 -25.18
CA LYS A 64 7.57 -22.25 -25.30
C LYS A 64 8.96 -22.66 -24.84
N ARG A 65 9.98 -21.92 -25.27
CA ARG A 65 11.38 -22.19 -24.89
C ARG A 65 11.60 -22.03 -23.38
N ILE A 66 10.97 -21.04 -22.75
CA ILE A 66 11.06 -20.86 -21.29
C ILE A 66 10.37 -22.01 -20.56
N GLN A 67 9.22 -22.48 -21.03
CA GLN A 67 8.54 -23.64 -20.45
C GLN A 67 9.38 -24.93 -20.59
N GLU A 68 10.04 -25.12 -21.73
CA GLU A 68 10.98 -26.23 -21.93
C GLU A 68 12.17 -26.14 -20.96
N LEU A 69 12.75 -24.95 -20.80
CA LEU A 69 13.86 -24.72 -19.86
C LEU A 69 13.41 -24.92 -18.41
N ILE A 70 12.19 -24.52 -18.06
CA ILE A 70 11.60 -24.76 -16.73
C ILE A 70 11.44 -26.26 -16.49
N HIS A 71 10.97 -27.02 -17.47
CA HIS A 71 10.89 -28.48 -17.35
C HIS A 71 12.29 -29.09 -17.13
N GLN A 72 13.31 -28.58 -17.83
CA GLN A 72 14.71 -28.99 -17.67
C GLN A 72 15.32 -28.61 -16.31
N LEU A 73 14.67 -27.76 -15.50
CA LEU A 73 15.11 -27.52 -14.12
C LEU A 73 14.92 -28.75 -13.23
N GLY A 74 14.10 -29.73 -13.61
CA GLY A 74 13.88 -30.99 -12.89
C GLY A 74 14.58 -32.20 -13.52
N ASP A 75 15.41 -32.00 -14.55
CA ASP A 75 16.09 -33.10 -15.26
C ASP A 75 17.04 -33.87 -14.33
N ASP A 76 17.23 -35.18 -14.49
CA ASP A 76 18.14 -35.97 -13.64
C ASP A 76 19.62 -35.54 -13.77
N SER A 77 20.02 -34.99 -14.92
CA SER A 77 21.37 -34.50 -15.17
C SER A 77 21.62 -33.12 -14.56
N PHE A 78 22.59 -33.04 -13.66
CA PHE A 78 23.01 -31.78 -13.05
C PHE A 78 23.45 -30.74 -14.10
N GLU A 79 24.14 -31.18 -15.15
CA GLU A 79 24.60 -30.30 -16.23
C GLU A 79 23.43 -29.68 -17.00
N THR A 80 22.38 -30.47 -17.26
CA THR A 80 21.15 -29.98 -17.92
C THR A 80 20.44 -28.96 -17.05
N ARG A 81 20.29 -29.22 -15.74
CA ARG A 81 19.65 -28.29 -14.79
C ARG A 81 20.41 -26.98 -14.63
N GLU A 82 21.73 -27.03 -14.52
CA GLU A 82 22.56 -25.81 -14.40
C GLU A 82 22.50 -24.98 -15.69
N LYS A 83 22.60 -25.63 -16.87
CA LYS A 83 22.47 -24.95 -18.16
C LYS A 83 21.09 -24.29 -18.31
N ALA A 84 20.03 -24.98 -17.89
CA ALA A 84 18.68 -24.43 -17.90
C ALA A 84 18.55 -23.19 -17.00
N CYS A 85 19.05 -23.23 -15.76
CA CYS A 85 19.01 -22.03 -14.90
C CYS A 85 19.85 -20.88 -15.47
N HIS A 86 21.05 -21.15 -16.01
CA HIS A 86 21.85 -20.11 -16.66
C HIS A 86 21.11 -19.45 -17.82
N LEU A 87 20.42 -20.23 -18.66
CA LEU A 87 19.65 -19.71 -19.78
C LEU A 87 18.42 -18.93 -19.30
N LEU A 88 17.73 -19.40 -18.26
CA LEU A 88 16.57 -18.70 -17.67
C LEU A 88 16.98 -17.39 -17.00
N VAL A 89 18.12 -17.34 -16.31
CA VAL A 89 18.69 -16.11 -15.75
C VAL A 89 19.12 -15.15 -16.86
N ALA A 90 19.75 -15.66 -17.92
CA ALA A 90 20.15 -14.85 -19.08
C ALA A 90 18.94 -14.28 -19.85
N MET A 91 17.81 -14.98 -19.84
CA MET A 91 16.53 -14.48 -20.36
C MET A 91 15.93 -13.37 -19.48
N GLY A 92 16.44 -13.17 -18.27
CA GLY A 92 16.14 -12.03 -17.41
C GLY A 92 14.66 -11.91 -17.06
N THR A 93 14.12 -10.69 -17.12
CA THR A 93 12.73 -10.38 -16.75
C THR A 93 11.70 -11.23 -17.49
N ALA A 94 12.02 -11.65 -18.71
CA ALA A 94 11.12 -12.44 -19.54
C ALA A 94 10.80 -13.80 -18.90
N ALA A 95 11.75 -14.39 -18.17
CA ALA A 95 11.56 -15.67 -17.47
C ALA A 95 10.83 -15.53 -16.13
N VAL A 96 10.68 -14.32 -15.57
CA VAL A 96 10.20 -14.11 -14.18
C VAL A 96 8.80 -14.66 -13.95
N SER A 97 7.84 -14.34 -14.80
CA SER A 97 6.44 -14.78 -14.61
C SER A 97 6.31 -16.31 -14.71
N PRO A 98 6.87 -16.97 -15.75
CA PRO A 98 6.94 -18.44 -15.79
C PRO A 98 7.70 -19.08 -14.63
N LEU A 99 8.84 -18.50 -14.20
CA LEU A 99 9.61 -18.99 -13.06
C LEU A 99 8.82 -18.88 -11.75
N ARG A 100 8.00 -17.84 -11.55
CA ARG A 100 7.11 -17.74 -10.38
C ARG A 100 6.05 -18.83 -10.34
N GLN A 101 5.51 -19.19 -11.50
CA GLN A 101 4.60 -20.33 -11.59
C GLN A 101 5.33 -21.64 -11.26
N ALA A 102 6.55 -21.81 -11.79
CA ALA A 102 7.38 -22.98 -11.53
C ALA A 102 7.87 -23.09 -10.07
N ALA A 103 8.03 -21.98 -9.36
CA ALA A 103 8.35 -21.95 -7.93
C ALA A 103 7.25 -22.61 -7.06
N HIS A 104 6.03 -22.77 -7.60
CA HIS A 104 4.94 -23.50 -6.95
C HIS A 104 4.74 -24.92 -7.49
N SER A 105 5.71 -25.45 -8.25
CA SER A 105 5.67 -26.81 -8.77
C SER A 105 5.62 -27.85 -7.66
N SER A 106 4.95 -28.98 -7.92
CA SER A 106 5.01 -30.17 -7.04
C SER A 106 6.37 -30.85 -7.08
N ASP A 107 7.17 -30.60 -8.11
CA ASP A 107 8.57 -31.03 -8.19
C ASP A 107 9.45 -30.05 -7.39
N LEU A 108 10.04 -30.55 -6.30
CA LEU A 108 10.85 -29.76 -5.38
C LEU A 108 12.12 -29.21 -6.02
N GLU A 109 12.74 -29.91 -6.96
CA GLU A 109 13.97 -29.46 -7.64
C GLU A 109 13.64 -28.30 -8.60
N VAL A 110 12.55 -28.44 -9.36
CA VAL A 110 12.02 -27.37 -10.22
C VAL A 110 11.67 -26.13 -9.38
N ALA A 111 10.96 -26.32 -8.27
CA ALA A 111 10.54 -25.22 -7.41
C ALA A 111 11.74 -24.46 -6.81
N GLN A 112 12.70 -25.17 -6.21
CA GLN A 112 13.88 -24.56 -5.59
C GLN A 112 14.77 -23.83 -6.61
N ARG A 113 14.97 -24.42 -7.79
CA ARG A 113 15.78 -23.79 -8.85
C ARG A 113 15.07 -22.60 -9.47
N ALA A 114 13.75 -22.68 -9.64
CA ALA A 114 12.99 -21.54 -10.11
C ALA A 114 13.10 -20.34 -9.14
N GLU A 115 12.98 -20.58 -7.82
CA GLU A 115 13.23 -19.56 -6.79
C GLU A 115 14.66 -19.00 -6.85
N LYS A 116 15.67 -19.84 -7.08
CA LYS A 116 17.06 -19.42 -7.26
C LYS A 116 17.24 -18.51 -8.48
N CYS A 117 16.70 -18.91 -9.64
CA CYS A 117 16.81 -18.11 -10.85
C CYS A 117 16.03 -16.78 -10.69
N LEU A 118 14.88 -16.78 -10.00
CA LEU A 118 14.14 -15.55 -9.65
C LEU A 118 14.97 -14.60 -8.79
N LYS A 119 15.58 -15.09 -7.72
CA LYS A 119 16.42 -14.27 -6.85
C LYS A 119 17.59 -13.63 -7.60
N LEU A 120 18.16 -14.34 -8.56
CA LEU A 120 19.23 -13.84 -9.42
C LEU A 120 18.73 -12.74 -10.37
N ILE A 121 17.53 -12.90 -10.93
CA ILE A 121 16.91 -11.91 -11.84
C ILE A 121 16.43 -10.66 -11.07
N GLU A 122 15.83 -10.85 -9.89
CA GLU A 122 15.21 -9.79 -9.08
C GLU A 122 16.23 -8.95 -8.30
N SER A 123 17.49 -9.37 -8.20
CA SER A 123 18.55 -8.62 -7.51
C SER A 123 19.06 -7.38 -8.26
N GLY A 124 18.57 -7.11 -9.49
CA GLY A 124 18.83 -5.87 -10.21
C GLY A 124 17.60 -4.96 -10.28
N SER A 125 17.55 -3.89 -9.46
CA SER A 125 16.80 -2.61 -9.56
C SER A 125 15.43 -2.50 -10.28
N GLY A 126 14.73 -3.61 -10.57
CA GLY A 126 13.79 -3.71 -11.69
C GLY A 126 12.33 -3.34 -11.43
N ALA A 127 11.94 -2.94 -10.22
CA ALA A 127 10.53 -2.71 -9.88
C ALA A 127 10.02 -1.29 -10.20
N THR A 128 10.89 -0.29 -10.09
CA THR A 128 10.52 1.13 -10.19
C THR A 128 10.61 1.65 -11.62
N VAL A 129 11.52 1.08 -12.43
CA VAL A 129 11.76 1.46 -13.82
C VAL A 129 10.56 1.15 -14.73
N PRO A 130 9.94 -0.06 -14.72
CA PRO A 130 8.75 -0.34 -15.53
C PRO A 130 7.53 0.48 -15.10
N ALA A 131 7.38 0.76 -13.80
CA ALA A 131 6.33 1.64 -13.29
C ALA A 131 6.49 3.08 -13.82
N ALA A 132 7.70 3.65 -13.76
CA ALA A 132 7.99 4.97 -14.33
C ALA A 132 7.83 5.00 -15.85
N ALA A 133 8.27 3.95 -16.55
CA ALA A 133 8.07 3.82 -18.00
C ALA A 133 6.59 3.79 -18.36
N ALA A 134 5.75 3.12 -17.56
CA ALA A 134 4.31 3.02 -17.80
C ALA A 134 3.63 4.39 -17.62
N ARG A 135 3.95 5.12 -16.53
CA ARG A 135 3.46 6.48 -16.29
C ARG A 135 3.86 7.44 -17.39
N LEU A 136 5.12 7.40 -17.83
CA LEU A 136 5.60 8.27 -18.89
C LEU A 136 4.96 7.91 -20.24
N LEU A 137 4.83 6.62 -20.55
CA LEU A 137 4.13 6.16 -21.76
C LEU A 137 2.67 6.61 -21.76
N ALA A 138 1.99 6.59 -20.61
CA ALA A 138 0.62 7.04 -20.49
C ALA A 138 0.45 8.54 -20.81
N ARG A 139 1.36 9.37 -20.28
CA ARG A 139 1.37 10.82 -20.56
C ARG A 139 1.68 11.13 -22.02
N ARG A 140 2.65 10.42 -22.61
CA ARG A 140 3.04 10.61 -24.02
C ARG A 140 1.98 10.06 -24.98
N ASN A 141 1.27 9.02 -24.55
CA ASN A 141 0.19 8.33 -25.26
C ASN A 141 0.46 8.10 -26.76
N PRO A 142 1.62 7.50 -27.14
CA PRO A 142 1.89 7.21 -28.54
C PRO A 142 0.94 6.14 -29.08
N PRO A 143 0.67 6.10 -30.40
CA PRO A 143 -0.08 5.00 -31.01
C PRO A 143 0.54 3.64 -30.67
N GLY A 144 -0.28 2.67 -30.24
CA GLY A 144 0.18 1.35 -29.82
C GLY A 144 0.42 1.18 -28.32
N ALA A 145 0.24 2.24 -27.51
CA ALA A 145 0.47 2.18 -26.07
C ALA A 145 -0.48 1.19 -25.35
N THR A 146 -1.76 1.18 -25.72
CA THR A 146 -2.75 0.27 -25.13
C THR A 146 -2.37 -1.19 -25.36
N GLU A 147 -2.05 -1.53 -26.61
CA GLU A 147 -1.71 -2.87 -27.06
C GLU A 147 -0.45 -3.38 -26.35
N VAL A 148 0.57 -2.53 -26.24
CA VAL A 148 1.84 -2.87 -25.61
C VAL A 148 1.70 -3.05 -24.09
N LEU A 149 0.99 -2.15 -23.39
CA LEU A 149 0.77 -2.30 -21.95
C LEU A 149 -0.10 -3.52 -21.61
N LEU A 150 -1.14 -3.77 -22.42
CA LEU A 150 -1.96 -4.97 -22.28
C LEU A 150 -1.14 -6.24 -22.52
N ALA A 151 -0.28 -6.24 -23.53
CA ALA A 151 0.56 -7.38 -23.86
C ALA A 151 1.58 -7.66 -22.75
N TYR A 152 2.17 -6.61 -22.17
CA TYR A 152 3.16 -6.66 -21.10
C TYR A 152 2.60 -7.04 -19.72
N LEU A 153 1.35 -6.70 -19.42
CA LEU A 153 0.75 -6.89 -18.08
C LEU A 153 0.98 -8.28 -17.43
N PRO A 154 0.90 -9.42 -18.14
CA PRO A 154 1.18 -10.74 -17.57
C PRO A 154 2.65 -10.98 -17.18
N PHE A 155 3.55 -10.15 -17.68
CA PHE A 155 5.00 -10.20 -17.50
C PHE A 155 5.51 -9.14 -16.51
N ALA A 156 4.61 -8.32 -15.94
CA ALA A 156 4.97 -7.33 -14.94
C ALA A 156 5.68 -7.99 -13.75
N GLU A 157 6.81 -7.41 -13.35
CA GLU A 157 7.76 -8.07 -12.45
C GLU A 157 7.25 -8.09 -11.01
N ASN A 158 6.25 -7.30 -10.63
CA ASN A 158 5.65 -7.32 -9.29
C ASN A 158 4.32 -6.57 -9.28
N GLU A 159 3.61 -6.62 -8.14
CA GLU A 159 2.31 -5.93 -8.00
C GLU A 159 2.40 -4.41 -8.08
N ILE A 160 3.56 -3.79 -7.80
CA ILE A 160 3.74 -2.34 -7.95
C ILE A 160 3.74 -1.99 -9.44
N ALA A 161 4.59 -2.65 -10.23
CA ALA A 161 4.64 -2.50 -11.68
C ALA A 161 3.30 -2.88 -12.34
N ALA A 162 2.70 -4.00 -11.95
CA ALA A 162 1.42 -4.44 -12.49
C ALA A 162 0.27 -3.46 -12.17
N LYS A 163 0.23 -2.91 -10.95
CA LYS A 163 -0.75 -1.88 -10.56
C LYS A 163 -0.56 -0.62 -11.40
N GLU A 164 0.67 -0.17 -11.58
CA GLU A 164 0.97 1.02 -12.38
C GLU A 164 0.65 0.80 -13.87
N VAL A 165 0.99 -0.36 -14.44
CA VAL A 165 0.63 -0.73 -15.81
C VAL A 165 -0.89 -0.75 -15.98
N ARG A 166 -1.65 -1.27 -15.02
CA ARG A 166 -3.13 -1.23 -15.06
C ARG A 166 -3.67 0.21 -15.03
N ALA A 167 -3.09 1.08 -14.19
CA ALA A 167 -3.47 2.49 -14.13
C ALA A 167 -3.15 3.22 -15.45
N SER A 168 -1.93 3.04 -15.95
CA SER A 168 -1.46 3.59 -17.22
C SER A 168 -2.29 3.08 -18.41
N LEU A 169 -2.66 1.80 -18.41
CA LEU A 169 -3.54 1.19 -19.42
C LEU A 169 -4.94 1.80 -19.40
N ALA A 170 -5.48 2.16 -18.23
CA ALA A 170 -6.75 2.86 -18.12
C ALA A 170 -6.70 4.25 -18.76
N GLU A 171 -5.57 4.96 -18.64
CA GLU A 171 -5.37 6.28 -19.25
C GLU A 171 -5.23 6.20 -20.78
N VAL A 172 -4.35 5.33 -21.30
CA VAL A 172 -4.13 5.22 -22.76
C VAL A 172 -5.25 4.47 -23.48
N GLY A 173 -5.99 3.63 -22.74
CA GLY A 173 -7.06 2.80 -23.27
C GLY A 173 -8.31 3.58 -23.69
N ILE A 174 -8.40 4.86 -23.30
CA ILE A 174 -9.53 5.73 -23.61
C ILE A 174 -8.99 7.03 -24.19
N ARG A 175 -9.30 7.31 -25.46
CA ARG A 175 -8.86 8.53 -26.14
C ARG A 175 -10.06 9.29 -26.68
N ASP A 176 -10.19 10.55 -26.29
CA ASP A 176 -11.31 11.42 -26.69
C ASP A 176 -12.69 10.80 -26.39
N GLY A 177 -12.79 10.07 -25.26
CA GLY A 177 -13.99 9.34 -24.86
C GLY A 177 -14.27 8.06 -25.65
N LYS A 178 -13.36 7.65 -26.55
CA LYS A 178 -13.44 6.40 -27.30
C LYS A 178 -12.51 5.36 -26.70
N VAL A 179 -13.09 4.20 -26.39
CA VAL A 179 -12.36 3.01 -25.95
C VAL A 179 -11.53 2.46 -27.11
N ASN A 180 -10.27 2.12 -26.85
CA ASN A 180 -9.41 1.42 -27.78
C ASN A 180 -9.97 -0.01 -28.06
N PRO A 181 -10.15 -0.42 -29.33
CA PRO A 181 -10.62 -1.76 -29.70
C PRO A 181 -9.87 -2.93 -29.06
N ALA A 182 -8.57 -2.76 -28.78
CA ALA A 182 -7.75 -3.77 -28.11
C ALA A 182 -8.31 -4.16 -26.73
N LEU A 183 -8.90 -3.22 -25.98
CA LEU A 183 -9.55 -3.51 -24.70
C LEU A 183 -10.81 -4.36 -24.88
N VAL A 184 -11.61 -4.09 -25.92
CA VAL A 184 -12.82 -4.86 -26.20
C VAL A 184 -12.45 -6.29 -26.58
N GLN A 185 -11.44 -6.47 -27.43
CA GLN A 185 -10.93 -7.79 -27.81
C GLN A 185 -10.37 -8.55 -26.60
N ALA A 186 -9.71 -7.84 -25.68
CA ALA A 186 -9.08 -8.43 -24.50
C ALA A 186 -10.06 -9.07 -23.51
N LEU A 187 -11.36 -8.74 -23.56
CA LEU A 187 -12.38 -9.41 -22.75
C LEU A 187 -12.46 -10.93 -23.02
N SER A 188 -12.03 -11.37 -24.20
CA SER A 188 -11.99 -12.79 -24.60
C SER A 188 -10.56 -13.33 -24.75
N ASP A 189 -9.55 -12.65 -24.19
CA ASP A 189 -8.16 -13.10 -24.25
C ASP A 189 -7.95 -14.41 -23.46
N LYS A 190 -7.04 -15.26 -23.92
CA LYS A 190 -6.69 -16.50 -23.22
C LYS A 190 -6.04 -16.25 -21.86
N VAL A 191 -5.38 -15.10 -21.68
CA VAL A 191 -4.65 -14.72 -20.47
C VAL A 191 -5.57 -13.98 -19.48
N PRO A 192 -5.79 -14.50 -18.26
CA PRO A 192 -6.68 -13.89 -17.25
C PRO A 192 -6.33 -12.45 -16.88
N ALA A 193 -5.03 -12.13 -16.78
CA ALA A 193 -4.57 -10.78 -16.44
C ALA A 193 -5.05 -9.72 -17.47
N ARG A 194 -5.14 -10.08 -18.75
CA ARG A 194 -5.61 -9.17 -19.81
C ARG A 194 -7.13 -9.01 -19.76
N ARG A 195 -7.86 -10.12 -19.58
CA ARG A 195 -9.33 -10.11 -19.41
C ARG A 195 -9.76 -9.22 -18.24
N SER A 196 -9.15 -9.42 -17.08
CA SER A 196 -9.48 -8.68 -15.85
C SER A 196 -9.20 -7.18 -15.97
N ALA A 197 -8.04 -6.79 -16.50
CA ALA A 197 -7.72 -5.39 -16.72
C ALA A 197 -8.67 -4.72 -17.71
N ALA A 198 -8.95 -5.38 -18.83
CA ALA A 198 -9.90 -4.88 -19.83
C ALA A 198 -11.31 -4.71 -19.25
N ALA A 199 -11.81 -5.70 -18.52
CA ALA A 199 -13.13 -5.64 -17.90
C ALA A 199 -13.23 -4.50 -16.88
N ALA A 200 -12.22 -4.30 -16.03
CA ALA A 200 -12.21 -3.19 -15.07
C ALA A 200 -12.24 -1.81 -15.76
N ILE A 201 -11.48 -1.63 -16.84
CA ILE A 201 -11.43 -0.37 -17.59
C ILE A 201 -12.75 -0.12 -18.33
N LEU A 202 -13.26 -1.13 -19.04
CA LEU A 202 -14.51 -1.03 -19.79
C LEU A 202 -15.72 -0.85 -18.88
N TRP A 203 -15.68 -1.40 -17.68
CA TRP A 203 -16.70 -1.14 -16.68
C TRP A 203 -16.75 0.36 -16.31
N LYS A 204 -15.59 0.94 -15.96
CA LYS A 204 -15.51 2.34 -15.52
C LYS A 204 -15.82 3.33 -16.65
N ALA A 205 -15.33 3.09 -17.87
CA ALA A 205 -15.36 4.09 -18.94
C ALA A 205 -16.00 3.65 -20.28
N GLY A 206 -16.42 2.39 -20.40
CA GLY A 206 -17.02 1.87 -21.62
C GLY A 206 -18.47 2.30 -21.82
N SER A 207 -18.96 2.09 -23.04
CA SER A 207 -20.38 2.23 -23.39
C SER A 207 -21.24 1.16 -22.70
N ALA A 208 -22.57 1.34 -22.67
CA ALA A 208 -23.46 0.37 -22.04
C ALA A 208 -23.27 -1.08 -22.55
N PRO A 209 -23.10 -1.35 -23.86
CA PRO A 209 -22.77 -2.69 -24.35
C PRO A 209 -21.43 -3.22 -23.84
N GLN A 210 -20.40 -2.36 -23.73
CA GLN A 210 -19.08 -2.75 -23.23
C GLN A 210 -19.10 -3.04 -21.74
N ARG A 211 -19.85 -2.27 -20.96
CA ARG A 211 -20.10 -2.55 -19.53
C ARG A 211 -20.85 -3.86 -19.35
N ALA A 212 -21.86 -4.12 -20.19
CA ALA A 212 -22.59 -5.39 -20.16
C ALA A 212 -21.67 -6.57 -20.47
N ALA A 213 -20.76 -6.43 -21.45
CA ALA A 213 -19.75 -7.45 -21.74
C ALA A 213 -18.76 -7.64 -20.58
N ALA A 214 -18.24 -6.56 -19.99
CA ALA A 214 -17.36 -6.62 -18.83
C ALA A 214 -18.03 -7.29 -17.62
N ARG A 215 -19.31 -7.01 -17.38
CA ARG A 215 -20.13 -7.61 -16.31
C ARG A 215 -20.24 -9.13 -16.44
N GLN A 216 -20.26 -9.69 -17.65
CA GLN A 216 -20.31 -11.14 -17.85
C GLN A 216 -19.09 -11.86 -17.24
N LEU A 217 -17.95 -11.18 -17.09
CA LEU A 217 -16.75 -11.75 -16.48
C LEU A 217 -16.86 -11.91 -14.95
N LEU A 218 -17.97 -11.51 -14.32
CA LEU A 218 -18.31 -11.99 -12.97
C LEU A 218 -18.45 -13.52 -12.92
N GLN A 219 -18.70 -14.16 -14.07
CA GLN A 219 -18.80 -15.61 -14.22
C GLN A 219 -17.57 -16.22 -14.91
N ASP A 220 -16.45 -15.47 -15.01
CA ASP A 220 -15.22 -15.97 -15.63
C ASP A 220 -14.72 -17.22 -14.88
N PRO A 221 -14.19 -18.26 -15.55
CA PRO A 221 -13.66 -19.45 -14.88
C PRO A 221 -12.50 -19.14 -13.94
N ASP A 222 -11.74 -18.07 -14.18
CA ASP A 222 -10.59 -17.69 -13.36
C ASP A 222 -10.99 -16.81 -12.17
N THR A 223 -10.59 -17.23 -10.96
CA THR A 223 -10.90 -16.52 -9.70
C THR A 223 -10.32 -15.11 -9.63
N SER A 224 -9.15 -14.88 -10.24
CA SER A 224 -8.51 -13.56 -10.26
C SER A 224 -9.31 -12.57 -11.12
N VAL A 225 -9.91 -13.06 -12.22
CA VAL A 225 -10.77 -12.26 -13.08
C VAL A 225 -12.05 -11.89 -12.34
N ARG A 226 -12.75 -12.88 -11.77
CA ARG A 226 -13.95 -12.63 -10.96
C ARG A 226 -13.69 -11.62 -9.85
N LEU A 227 -12.56 -11.75 -9.14
CA LEU A 227 -12.17 -10.84 -8.06
C LEU A 227 -12.01 -9.40 -8.56
N GLN A 228 -11.23 -9.18 -9.62
CA GLN A 228 -10.98 -7.84 -10.14
C GLN A 228 -12.25 -7.18 -10.70
N VAL A 229 -13.07 -7.95 -11.43
CA VAL A 229 -14.33 -7.47 -11.98
C VAL A 229 -15.30 -7.12 -10.85
N ALA A 230 -15.47 -8.01 -9.87
CA ALA A 230 -16.36 -7.78 -8.75
C ALA A 230 -15.93 -6.57 -7.89
N LEU A 231 -14.64 -6.37 -7.64
CA LEU A 231 -14.15 -5.16 -6.97
C LEU A 231 -14.46 -3.89 -7.78
N ALA A 232 -14.23 -3.89 -9.09
CA ALA A 232 -14.51 -2.73 -9.94
C ALA A 232 -16.01 -2.37 -9.96
N LEU A 233 -16.89 -3.37 -10.01
CA LEU A 233 -18.34 -3.20 -9.96
C LEU A 233 -18.79 -2.73 -8.58
N ALA A 234 -18.25 -3.31 -7.50
CA ALA A 234 -18.60 -2.95 -6.13
C ALA A 234 -18.13 -1.52 -5.78
N GLU A 235 -16.94 -1.10 -6.21
CA GLU A 235 -16.46 0.29 -6.14
C GLU A 235 -17.39 1.25 -6.90
N SER A 236 -18.04 0.77 -7.95
CA SER A 236 -19.04 1.53 -8.73
C SER A 236 -20.46 1.42 -8.17
N LYS A 237 -20.62 0.83 -6.98
CA LYS A 237 -21.88 0.66 -6.24
C LYS A 237 -22.87 -0.29 -6.91
N GLU A 238 -22.39 -1.30 -7.62
CA GLU A 238 -23.23 -2.37 -8.13
C GLU A 238 -23.38 -3.48 -7.08
N LYS A 239 -24.58 -3.59 -6.49
CA LYS A 239 -24.87 -4.57 -5.42
C LYS A 239 -24.66 -6.03 -5.85
N GLU A 240 -24.85 -6.35 -7.12
CA GLU A 240 -24.67 -7.69 -7.69
C GLU A 240 -23.25 -8.24 -7.55
N ALA A 241 -22.25 -7.37 -7.35
CA ALA A 241 -20.87 -7.79 -7.15
C ALA A 241 -20.60 -8.38 -5.75
N LEU A 242 -21.42 -8.01 -4.74
CA LEU A 242 -21.18 -8.43 -3.35
C LEU A 242 -21.34 -9.95 -3.14
N PRO A 243 -22.39 -10.62 -3.66
CA PRO A 243 -22.46 -12.07 -3.64
C PRO A 243 -21.22 -12.75 -4.25
N VAL A 244 -20.71 -12.22 -5.37
CA VAL A 244 -19.53 -12.77 -6.04
C VAL A 244 -18.27 -12.63 -5.17
N LEU A 245 -18.07 -11.46 -4.56
CA LEU A 245 -16.98 -11.26 -3.60
C LEU A 245 -17.08 -12.22 -2.41
N ILE A 246 -18.29 -12.41 -1.86
CA ILE A 246 -18.53 -13.32 -0.74
C ILE A 246 -18.25 -14.77 -1.14
N ASP A 247 -18.69 -15.20 -2.32
CA ASP A 247 -18.44 -16.55 -2.82
C ASP A 247 -16.95 -16.83 -3.02
N LEU A 248 -16.21 -15.84 -3.53
CA LEU A 248 -14.76 -15.91 -3.70
C LEU A 248 -14.01 -16.13 -2.38
N LEU A 249 -14.56 -15.77 -1.20
CA LEU A 249 -13.93 -16.11 0.09
C LEU A 249 -13.81 -17.62 0.32
N GLY A 250 -14.60 -18.44 -0.38
CA GLY A 250 -14.49 -19.90 -0.38
C GLY A 250 -13.32 -20.45 -1.21
N GLU A 251 -12.84 -19.67 -2.18
CA GLU A 251 -11.90 -20.10 -3.23
C GLU A 251 -10.53 -19.43 -3.13
N LEU A 252 -10.50 -18.16 -2.71
CA LEU A 252 -9.29 -17.33 -2.75
C LEU A 252 -8.25 -17.76 -1.70
N PRO A 253 -6.94 -17.66 -2.04
CA PRO A 253 -5.88 -17.68 -1.04
C PRO A 253 -6.07 -16.60 0.02
N GLN A 254 -5.66 -16.88 1.27
CA GLN A 254 -5.85 -15.99 2.42
C GLN A 254 -5.41 -14.52 2.17
N PRO A 255 -4.26 -14.22 1.53
CA PRO A 255 -3.87 -12.83 1.27
C PRO A 255 -4.85 -12.06 0.38
N GLN A 256 -5.48 -12.74 -0.58
CA GLN A 256 -6.49 -12.14 -1.45
C GLN A 256 -7.85 -12.06 -0.74
N GLY A 257 -8.18 -13.07 0.07
CA GLY A 257 -9.37 -13.05 0.93
C GLY A 257 -9.39 -11.86 1.89
N TRP A 258 -8.23 -11.42 2.38
CA TRP A 258 -8.15 -10.21 3.23
C TRP A 258 -8.60 -8.94 2.52
N LYS A 259 -8.28 -8.79 1.22
CA LYS A 259 -8.75 -7.64 0.43
C LYS A 259 -10.28 -7.59 0.35
N VAL A 260 -10.89 -8.76 0.20
CA VAL A 260 -12.35 -8.91 0.13
C VAL A 260 -12.98 -8.64 1.49
N VAL A 261 -12.47 -9.24 2.56
CA VAL A 261 -12.97 -9.04 3.92
C VAL A 261 -12.85 -7.57 4.34
N ASP A 262 -11.74 -6.90 4.03
CA ASP A 262 -11.57 -5.47 4.30
C ASP A 262 -12.65 -4.62 3.61
N PHE A 263 -12.83 -4.84 2.30
CA PHE A 263 -13.87 -4.15 1.52
C PHE A 263 -15.28 -4.38 2.09
N LEU A 264 -15.63 -5.63 2.39
CA LEU A 264 -16.94 -5.96 2.96
C LEU A 264 -17.11 -5.41 4.39
N SER A 265 -16.04 -5.35 5.17
CA SER A 265 -16.05 -4.80 6.54
C SER A 265 -16.30 -3.30 6.54
N ARG A 266 -15.79 -2.56 5.54
CA ARG A 266 -16.11 -1.14 5.36
C ARG A 266 -17.61 -0.90 5.11
N LEU A 267 -18.26 -1.82 4.40
CA LEU A 267 -19.70 -1.78 4.15
C LEU A 267 -20.53 -2.18 5.38
N ALA A 268 -20.08 -3.22 6.09
CA ALA A 268 -20.78 -3.78 7.24
C ALA A 268 -20.61 -2.94 8.52
N GLY A 269 -19.48 -2.25 8.69
CA GLY A 269 -19.14 -1.55 9.92
C GLY A 269 -19.14 -2.49 11.13
N GLU A 270 -19.77 -2.07 12.23
CA GLU A 270 -19.86 -2.87 13.47
C GLU A 270 -20.62 -4.20 13.32
N GLN A 271 -21.37 -4.37 12.23
CA GLN A 271 -22.12 -5.61 11.95
C GLN A 271 -21.28 -6.64 11.19
N ALA A 272 -20.01 -6.34 10.88
CA ALA A 272 -19.12 -7.24 10.16
C ALA A 272 -18.89 -8.56 10.94
N PRO A 273 -18.93 -9.72 10.27
CA PRO A 273 -18.48 -10.97 10.88
C PRO A 273 -17.01 -10.92 11.31
N SER A 274 -16.70 -11.45 12.50
CA SER A 274 -15.33 -11.49 13.04
C SER A 274 -14.45 -12.61 12.47
N LEU A 275 -14.96 -13.40 11.52
CA LEU A 275 -14.27 -14.56 10.98
C LEU A 275 -13.27 -14.14 9.88
N PRO A 276 -11.96 -14.40 10.05
CA PRO A 276 -10.95 -14.05 9.07
C PRO A 276 -11.04 -14.95 7.82
N PRO A 277 -10.45 -14.53 6.69
CA PRO A 277 -10.29 -15.41 5.54
C PRO A 277 -9.43 -16.62 5.91
N GLY A 278 -9.89 -17.81 5.51
CA GLY A 278 -9.27 -19.08 5.87
C GLY A 278 -7.99 -19.40 5.10
N ASN A 279 -7.08 -20.13 5.73
CA ASN A 279 -5.87 -20.70 5.10
C ASN A 279 -6.07 -22.14 4.60
N ASP A 280 -7.18 -22.79 4.97
CA ASP A 280 -7.60 -24.11 4.52
C ASP A 280 -9.05 -24.07 3.99
N GLU A 281 -9.49 -25.14 3.34
CA GLU A 281 -10.81 -25.18 2.71
C GLU A 281 -11.96 -25.02 3.73
N SER A 282 -11.85 -25.65 4.90
CA SER A 282 -12.88 -25.57 5.94
C SER A 282 -12.98 -24.16 6.50
N SER A 283 -11.83 -23.52 6.80
CA SER A 283 -11.81 -22.14 7.28
C SER A 283 -12.32 -21.14 6.23
N ARG A 284 -12.00 -21.34 4.94
CA ARG A 284 -12.57 -20.53 3.83
C ARG A 284 -14.08 -20.67 3.75
N ARG A 285 -14.61 -21.90 3.79
CA ARG A 285 -16.05 -22.17 3.79
C ARG A 285 -16.77 -21.49 4.96
N ARG A 286 -16.18 -21.51 6.17
CA ARG A 286 -16.74 -20.81 7.34
C ARG A 286 -16.77 -19.29 7.16
N CYS A 287 -15.68 -18.69 6.67
CA CYS A 287 -15.62 -17.25 6.40
C CYS A 287 -16.69 -16.84 5.37
N ARG A 288 -16.75 -17.55 4.22
CA ARG A 288 -17.80 -17.38 3.21
C ARG A 288 -19.18 -17.46 3.83
N THR A 289 -19.47 -18.53 4.58
CA THR A 289 -20.81 -18.76 5.17
C THR A 289 -21.23 -17.64 6.12
N ALA A 290 -20.29 -17.12 6.92
CA ALA A 290 -20.56 -16.01 7.82
C ALA A 290 -20.92 -14.72 7.05
N TRP A 291 -20.17 -14.43 5.99
CA TRP A 291 -20.44 -13.30 5.11
C TRP A 291 -21.73 -13.47 4.29
N SER A 292 -22.02 -14.68 3.81
CA SER A 292 -23.31 -15.00 3.15
C SER A 292 -24.50 -14.81 4.11
N THR A 293 -24.33 -15.19 5.37
CA THR A 293 -25.36 -15.01 6.41
C THR A 293 -25.57 -13.53 6.70
N TRP A 294 -24.50 -12.75 6.81
CA TRP A 294 -24.57 -11.30 6.95
C TRP A 294 -25.28 -10.67 5.75
N TRP A 295 -24.91 -11.04 4.53
CA TRP A 295 -25.52 -10.54 3.31
C TRP A 295 -27.02 -10.85 3.22
N ALA A 296 -27.43 -12.07 3.59
CA ALA A 296 -28.85 -12.44 3.61
C ALA A 296 -29.68 -11.59 4.59
N ARG A 297 -29.06 -11.08 5.67
CA ARG A 297 -29.73 -10.23 6.68
C ARG A 297 -29.72 -8.75 6.34
N HIS A 298 -28.63 -8.26 5.74
CA HIS A 298 -28.36 -6.82 5.62
C HIS A 298 -28.28 -6.32 4.17
N GLY A 299 -28.16 -7.22 3.18
CA GLY A 299 -27.86 -6.86 1.80
C GLY A 299 -28.97 -6.06 1.09
N ALA A 300 -30.23 -6.32 1.42
CA ALA A 300 -31.38 -5.60 0.86
C ALA A 300 -31.29 -4.09 1.18
N ASP A 301 -31.05 -3.76 2.45
CA ASP A 301 -30.99 -2.40 2.97
C ASP A 301 -29.60 -1.76 2.91
N LEU A 302 -28.59 -2.50 2.41
CA LEU A 302 -27.22 -2.02 2.39
C LEU A 302 -27.07 -0.78 1.50
N ASP A 303 -26.61 0.32 2.08
CA ASP A 303 -26.26 1.53 1.35
C ASP A 303 -24.79 1.47 0.90
N LEU A 304 -24.59 1.37 -0.43
CA LEU A 304 -23.24 1.36 -1.02
C LEU A 304 -22.61 2.75 -1.12
N ALA A 305 -23.36 3.84 -0.88
CA ALA A 305 -22.78 5.17 -0.73
C ALA A 305 -21.86 5.28 0.51
N ARG A 306 -21.91 4.30 1.43
CA ARG A 306 -20.91 4.15 2.50
C ARG A 306 -19.48 3.99 1.97
N LEU A 307 -19.29 3.54 0.72
CA LEU A 307 -17.97 3.45 0.08
C LEU A 307 -17.39 4.81 -0.33
N ASP A 308 -18.25 5.81 -0.58
CA ASP A 308 -17.82 7.18 -0.91
C ASP A 308 -17.38 7.96 0.32
N LYS A 309 -17.84 7.52 1.50
CA LYS A 309 -17.29 8.00 2.75
C LYS A 309 -15.87 7.43 2.78
N GLU A 310 -14.86 8.30 2.69
CA GLU A 310 -13.47 7.96 3.02
C GLU A 310 -13.50 7.06 4.25
N PRO A 311 -12.66 6.00 4.33
CA PRO A 311 -12.66 5.09 5.48
C PRO A 311 -12.58 5.95 6.73
N GLN A 312 -13.75 6.16 7.35
CA GLN A 312 -13.80 6.96 8.54
C GLN A 312 -13.08 6.07 9.53
N PRO A 313 -11.98 6.54 10.14
CA PRO A 313 -11.51 5.86 11.32
C PRO A 313 -12.75 5.59 12.19
N LEU A 314 -12.85 4.40 12.78
CA LEU A 314 -13.91 3.94 13.69
C LEU A 314 -14.30 4.96 14.79
N GLY A 315 -13.60 6.10 14.86
CA GLY A 315 -13.75 7.18 15.80
C GLY A 315 -12.85 6.96 17.00
N TYR A 316 -11.99 5.92 16.94
CA TYR A 316 -11.18 5.50 18.06
C TYR A 316 -9.82 6.14 18.00
N THR A 317 -9.35 6.67 19.12
CA THR A 317 -8.00 7.19 19.26
C THR A 317 -7.26 6.38 20.31
N MET A 318 -6.21 5.70 19.88
CA MET A 318 -5.32 4.99 20.78
C MET A 318 -4.13 5.88 21.13
N ILE A 319 -3.79 5.90 22.41
CA ILE A 319 -2.92 6.89 23.04
C ILE A 319 -1.92 6.16 23.92
N VAL A 320 -0.65 6.58 23.84
CA VAL A 320 0.44 6.08 24.69
C VAL A 320 0.84 7.19 25.67
N LEU A 321 0.64 6.91 26.96
CA LEU A 321 1.01 7.77 28.09
C LEU A 321 2.31 7.25 28.70
N LEU A 322 3.43 7.79 28.25
CA LEU A 322 4.76 7.23 28.52
C LEU A 322 5.08 7.14 30.01
N ASP A 323 4.92 8.23 30.76
CA ASP A 323 5.36 8.27 32.16
C ASP A 323 4.39 7.58 33.11
N ARG A 324 3.12 7.42 32.70
CA ARG A 324 2.13 6.64 33.45
C ARG A 324 2.27 5.13 33.20
N GLY A 325 2.98 4.73 32.14
CA GLY A 325 3.02 3.33 31.75
C GLY A 325 1.67 2.82 31.28
N VAL A 326 0.92 3.65 30.55
CA VAL A 326 -0.45 3.35 30.11
C VAL A 326 -0.58 3.43 28.61
N ILE A 327 -1.28 2.47 28.04
CA ILE A 327 -1.83 2.54 26.69
C ILE A 327 -3.35 2.45 26.81
N LEU A 328 -4.08 3.36 26.17
CA LEU A 328 -5.53 3.39 26.22
C LEU A 328 -6.11 3.71 24.85
N GLU A 329 -7.37 3.36 24.64
CA GLU A 329 -8.14 3.78 23.47
C GLU A 329 -9.41 4.49 23.92
N GLN A 330 -9.69 5.64 23.32
CA GLN A 330 -10.91 6.41 23.55
C GLN A 330 -11.83 6.34 22.34
N ASP A 331 -13.13 6.42 22.58
CA ASP A 331 -14.12 6.69 21.54
C ASP A 331 -14.15 8.16 21.10
N SER A 332 -14.99 8.46 20.11
CA SER A 332 -15.15 9.81 19.57
C SER A 332 -15.71 10.81 20.58
N ALA A 333 -16.32 10.34 21.67
CA ALA A 333 -16.78 11.15 22.79
C ALA A 333 -15.69 11.33 23.87
N GLY A 334 -14.50 10.75 23.68
CA GLY A 334 -13.39 10.81 24.63
C GLY A 334 -13.51 9.81 25.78
N LYS A 335 -14.45 8.85 25.72
CA LYS A 335 -14.58 7.83 26.75
C LYS A 335 -13.58 6.71 26.52
N THR A 336 -12.82 6.37 27.55
CA THR A 336 -11.90 5.22 27.52
C THR A 336 -12.69 3.92 27.33
N ARG A 337 -12.35 3.17 26.27
CA ARG A 337 -12.93 1.87 25.94
C ARG A 337 -12.21 0.73 26.66
N TRP A 338 -10.88 0.81 26.65
CA TRP A 338 -9.98 -0.12 27.31
C TRP A 338 -8.65 0.58 27.60
N GLN A 339 -7.90 0.01 28.54
CA GLN A 339 -6.56 0.49 28.87
C GLN A 339 -5.71 -0.66 29.43
N ILE A 340 -4.41 -0.57 29.19
CA ILE A 340 -3.38 -1.44 29.76
C ILE A 340 -2.47 -0.56 30.61
N GLU A 341 -2.25 -0.95 31.86
CA GLU A 341 -1.44 -0.21 32.84
C GLU A 341 -0.20 -1.01 33.26
N GLY A 342 0.71 -0.37 34.01
CA GLY A 342 1.91 -1.01 34.56
C GLY A 342 3.03 -1.27 33.56
N LEU A 343 2.96 -0.65 32.37
CA LEU A 343 3.97 -0.77 31.32
C LEU A 343 5.22 0.05 31.67
N GLN A 344 6.41 -0.46 31.39
CA GLN A 344 7.67 0.25 31.71
C GLN A 344 8.16 1.06 30.52
N LYS A 345 7.89 2.37 30.52
CA LYS A 345 8.16 3.31 29.41
C LYS A 345 7.74 2.75 28.04
N PRO A 346 6.42 2.56 27.80
CA PRO A 346 5.94 2.16 26.48
C PRO A 346 6.22 3.27 25.45
N LEU A 347 7.13 3.01 24.51
CA LEU A 347 7.49 4.00 23.47
C LEU A 347 6.62 3.89 22.22
N ASP A 348 6.19 2.67 21.87
CA ASP A 348 5.39 2.42 20.69
C ASP A 348 4.38 1.29 20.92
N ALA A 349 3.29 1.33 20.15
CA ALA A 349 2.24 0.35 20.22
C ALA A 349 1.56 0.13 18.86
N GLN A 350 1.44 -1.15 18.48
CA GLN A 350 0.70 -1.76 17.39
C GLN A 350 -0.71 -2.27 17.78
N PHE A 351 -1.85 -1.68 17.40
CA PHE A 351 -3.11 -2.46 17.49
C PHE A 351 -3.12 -3.56 16.42
N LEU A 352 -3.42 -4.79 16.80
CA LEU A 352 -3.41 -5.98 15.95
C LEU A 352 -4.80 -6.61 15.81
N PRO A 353 -5.07 -7.35 14.71
CA PRO A 353 -6.30 -8.11 14.57
C PRO A 353 -6.56 -9.09 15.72
N GLY A 354 -7.83 -9.22 16.11
CA GLY A 354 -8.27 -10.08 17.21
C GLY A 354 -8.06 -9.47 18.59
N ASP A 355 -8.21 -8.15 18.70
CA ASP A 355 -8.19 -7.39 19.95
C ASP A 355 -6.89 -7.57 20.75
N ARG A 356 -5.77 -7.37 20.06
CA ARG A 356 -4.43 -7.44 20.64
C ARG A 356 -3.64 -6.18 20.40
N VAL A 357 -2.67 -5.94 21.26
CA VAL A 357 -1.76 -4.80 21.20
C VAL A 357 -0.33 -5.31 21.29
N LEU A 358 0.47 -4.99 20.27
CA LEU A 358 1.92 -5.12 20.31
C LEU A 358 2.50 -3.89 21.00
N VAL A 359 3.42 -4.06 21.94
CA VAL A 359 3.98 -2.97 22.76
C VAL A 359 5.50 -3.08 22.80
N ALA A 360 6.19 -1.97 22.56
CA ALA A 360 7.62 -1.82 22.84
C ALA A 360 7.81 -1.13 24.20
N GLU A 361 8.32 -1.85 25.19
CA GLU A 361 8.58 -1.34 26.55
C GLU A 361 10.10 -1.14 26.74
N GLN A 362 10.52 0.11 26.71
CA GLN A 362 11.94 0.45 26.66
C GLN A 362 12.69 0.02 27.92
N GLU A 363 12.16 0.36 29.10
CA GLU A 363 12.82 0.08 30.39
C GLU A 363 12.66 -1.37 30.84
N ALA A 364 11.60 -2.06 30.38
CA ALA A 364 11.45 -3.50 30.62
C ALA A 364 12.27 -4.37 29.64
N ASN A 365 12.96 -3.78 28.66
CA ASN A 365 13.75 -4.51 27.66
C ASN A 365 12.96 -5.63 26.97
N GLN A 366 11.75 -5.31 26.52
CA GLN A 366 10.87 -6.31 25.89
C GLN A 366 9.92 -5.71 24.86
N VAL A 367 9.57 -6.55 23.90
CA VAL A 367 8.39 -6.37 23.05
C VAL A 367 7.37 -7.44 23.42
N THR A 368 6.13 -7.02 23.69
CA THR A 368 5.05 -7.93 24.10
C THR A 368 3.84 -7.79 23.18
N GLU A 369 3.17 -8.90 22.89
CA GLU A 369 1.82 -8.90 22.36
C GLU A 369 0.86 -9.21 23.50
N ARG A 370 -0.15 -8.37 23.68
CA ARG A 370 -1.09 -8.42 24.80
C ARG A 370 -2.51 -8.42 24.29
N THR A 371 -3.38 -9.03 25.06
CA THR A 371 -4.84 -8.85 24.96
C THR A 371 -5.24 -7.49 25.56
N LEU A 372 -6.45 -6.99 25.30
CA LEU A 372 -6.87 -5.65 25.75
C LEU A 372 -6.98 -5.50 27.28
N ASP A 373 -7.11 -6.61 28.01
CA ASP A 373 -7.03 -6.67 29.48
C ASP A 373 -5.57 -6.76 29.98
N GLY A 374 -4.59 -6.71 29.08
CA GLY A 374 -3.17 -6.60 29.41
C GLY A 374 -2.42 -7.94 29.54
N LYS A 375 -3.09 -9.09 29.38
CA LYS A 375 -2.44 -10.40 29.45
C LYS A 375 -1.51 -10.60 28.25
N ILE A 376 -0.24 -10.90 28.55
CA ILE A 376 0.81 -11.20 27.56
C ILE A 376 0.52 -12.56 26.92
N VAL A 377 0.45 -12.59 25.58
CA VAL A 377 0.26 -13.80 24.77
C VAL A 377 1.49 -14.13 23.92
N TRP A 378 2.40 -13.18 23.74
CA TRP A 378 3.71 -13.39 23.13
C TRP A 378 4.72 -12.38 23.69
N LYS A 379 5.99 -12.77 23.78
CA LYS A 379 7.08 -11.94 24.31
C LYS A 379 8.38 -12.18 23.53
N LYS A 380 9.12 -11.11 23.28
CA LYS A 380 10.53 -11.12 22.86
C LYS A 380 11.32 -10.20 23.78
N GLU A 381 12.38 -10.72 24.39
CA GLU A 381 13.35 -9.91 25.13
C GLU A 381 14.29 -9.24 24.13
N VAL A 382 14.50 -7.94 24.31
CA VAL A 382 15.32 -7.11 23.45
C VAL A 382 15.70 -5.84 24.22
N LEU A 383 16.97 -5.44 24.19
CA LEU A 383 17.43 -4.30 24.97
C LEU A 383 16.91 -2.98 24.38
N GLY A 384 16.22 -2.16 25.20
CA GLY A 384 15.79 -0.81 24.86
C GLY A 384 15.02 -0.67 23.53
N PRO A 385 13.93 -1.42 23.29
CA PRO A 385 13.17 -1.30 22.06
C PRO A 385 12.52 0.08 21.96
N LEU A 386 12.63 0.69 20.78
CA LEU A 386 12.02 1.97 20.43
C LEU A 386 10.73 1.79 19.63
N VAL A 387 10.71 0.77 18.76
CA VAL A 387 9.63 0.51 17.80
C VAL A 387 9.31 -0.98 17.79
N ALA A 388 8.03 -1.31 17.67
CA ALA A 388 7.57 -2.66 17.40
C ALA A 388 6.42 -2.64 16.39
N GLN A 389 6.62 -3.29 15.24
CA GLN A 389 5.70 -3.29 14.12
C GLN A 389 5.44 -4.71 13.64
N ARG A 390 4.20 -5.19 13.77
CA ARG A 390 3.75 -6.41 13.10
C ARG A 390 3.61 -6.14 11.60
N LEU A 391 4.31 -6.93 10.80
CA LEU A 391 4.34 -6.85 9.34
C LEU A 391 3.25 -7.75 8.73
N ALA A 392 2.92 -7.51 7.45
CA ALA A 392 1.89 -8.25 6.73
C ALA A 392 2.19 -9.76 6.59
N ASN A 393 3.47 -10.14 6.55
CA ASN A 393 3.91 -11.55 6.54
C ASN A 393 3.73 -12.24 7.91
N GLY A 394 3.36 -11.48 8.95
CA GLY A 394 3.19 -11.97 10.31
C GLY A 394 4.46 -11.92 11.16
N ASN A 395 5.60 -11.49 10.63
CA ASN A 395 6.81 -11.24 11.40
C ASN A 395 6.69 -9.91 12.18
N THR A 396 7.55 -9.72 13.18
CA THR A 396 7.64 -8.48 13.94
C THR A 396 8.95 -7.78 13.62
N PHE A 397 8.87 -6.58 13.05
CA PHE A 397 10.00 -5.66 12.96
C PHE A 397 10.17 -4.93 14.30
N ILE A 398 11.41 -4.88 14.79
CA ILE A 398 11.78 -4.24 16.05
C ILE A 398 12.98 -3.34 15.76
N ALA A 399 12.96 -2.11 16.25
CA ALA A 399 14.12 -1.23 16.22
C ALA A 399 14.53 -0.86 17.64
N THR A 400 15.81 -0.97 17.93
CA THR A 400 16.45 -0.45 19.15
C THR A 400 17.28 0.79 18.78
N GLN A 401 18.03 1.36 19.72
CA GLN A 401 19.01 2.40 19.39
C GLN A 401 20.12 1.92 18.46
N ASN A 402 20.47 0.63 18.53
CA ASN A 402 21.65 0.09 17.88
C ASN A 402 21.33 -0.93 16.80
N ASP A 403 20.12 -1.50 16.75
CA ASP A 403 19.81 -2.63 15.90
C ASP A 403 18.42 -2.51 15.27
N LEU A 404 18.33 -2.98 14.03
CA LEU A 404 17.11 -3.26 13.30
C LEU A 404 16.94 -4.77 13.23
N LEU A 405 15.84 -5.30 13.76
CA LEU A 405 15.56 -6.73 13.82
C LEU A 405 14.23 -7.04 13.11
N GLU A 406 14.14 -8.22 12.50
CA GLU A 406 12.86 -8.87 12.18
C GLU A 406 12.85 -10.25 12.80
N VAL A 407 11.80 -10.54 13.57
CA VAL A 407 11.59 -11.84 14.20
C VAL A 407 10.35 -12.52 13.63
N ASP A 408 10.42 -13.82 13.43
CA ASP A 408 9.26 -14.61 13.04
C ASP A 408 8.27 -14.78 14.23
N ARG A 409 7.15 -15.48 13.99
CA ARG A 409 6.13 -15.72 15.02
C ARG A 409 6.63 -16.53 16.22
N THR A 410 7.70 -17.29 16.07
CA THR A 410 8.34 -18.03 17.17
C THR A 410 9.30 -17.17 17.99
N GLY A 411 9.63 -15.97 17.51
CA GLY A 411 10.60 -15.06 18.11
C GLY A 411 12.03 -15.25 17.59
N LYS A 412 12.23 -16.12 16.60
CA LYS A 412 13.53 -16.33 15.95
C LYS A 412 13.85 -15.14 15.05
N GLU A 413 15.06 -14.62 15.16
CA GLU A 413 15.57 -13.56 14.29
C GLU A 413 15.81 -14.09 12.88
N VAL A 414 15.19 -13.43 11.90
CA VAL A 414 15.32 -13.73 10.46
C VAL A 414 16.02 -12.60 9.70
N PHE A 415 16.22 -11.46 10.37
CA PHE A 415 16.92 -10.28 9.87
C PHE A 415 17.49 -9.53 11.07
N THR A 416 18.77 -9.16 10.99
CA THR A 416 19.41 -8.28 11.99
C THR A 416 20.43 -7.41 11.26
N VAL A 417 20.35 -6.10 11.50
CA VAL A 417 21.32 -5.11 11.02
C VAL A 417 21.64 -4.15 12.15
N SER A 418 22.93 -4.02 12.48
CA SER A 418 23.39 -3.06 13.47
C SER A 418 23.67 -1.70 12.83
N ILE A 419 23.33 -0.64 13.55
CA ILE A 419 23.61 0.74 13.20
C ILE A 419 25.12 1.01 13.30
N PRO A 420 25.71 1.78 12.36
CA PRO A 420 27.13 2.10 12.40
C PRO A 420 27.57 2.74 13.71
N VAL A 421 28.79 2.38 14.16
CA VAL A 421 29.40 2.94 15.37
C VAL A 421 29.42 4.48 15.31
N GLY A 422 28.93 5.12 16.36
CA GLY A 422 28.85 6.59 16.45
C GLY A 422 27.56 7.19 15.88
N GLU A 423 26.62 6.36 15.45
CA GLU A 423 25.22 6.73 15.21
C GLU A 423 24.30 5.90 16.09
N TYR A 424 23.13 6.45 16.43
CA TYR A 424 22.04 5.68 17.02
C TYR A 424 20.70 6.10 16.42
N LEU A 425 19.82 5.10 16.34
CA LEU A 425 18.45 5.24 15.91
C LEU A 425 17.63 6.05 16.91
N MET A 426 16.78 6.92 16.38
CA MET A 426 15.78 7.65 17.15
C MET A 426 14.36 7.23 16.79
N ARG A 427 14.10 6.92 15.51
CA ARG A 427 12.82 6.42 14.98
C ARG A 427 13.10 5.45 13.83
N ALA A 428 12.22 4.49 13.62
CA ALA A 428 12.23 3.63 12.44
C ALA A 428 10.83 3.16 12.06
N GLU A 429 10.64 2.81 10.79
CA GLU A 429 9.46 2.11 10.29
C GLU A 429 9.88 1.21 9.11
N LYS A 430 9.36 -0.02 9.07
CA LYS A 430 9.53 -0.90 7.91
C LYS A 430 8.33 -0.74 6.99
N LEU A 431 8.61 -0.39 5.74
CA LEU A 431 7.59 -0.09 4.75
C LEU A 431 6.98 -1.36 4.13
N PRO A 432 5.79 -1.26 3.50
CA PRO A 432 5.17 -2.38 2.79
C PRO A 432 6.02 -2.99 1.68
N ASN A 433 6.94 -2.22 1.07
CA ASN A 433 7.87 -2.70 0.05
C ASN A 433 9.14 -3.34 0.64
N GLY A 434 9.25 -3.43 1.96
CA GLY A 434 10.38 -4.03 2.67
C GLY A 434 11.51 -3.07 3.03
N GLU A 435 11.55 -1.87 2.44
CA GLU A 435 12.54 -0.84 2.79
C GLU A 435 12.36 -0.35 4.24
N ILE A 436 13.42 0.22 4.82
CA ILE A 436 13.40 0.73 6.20
C ILE A 436 13.61 2.24 6.20
N ALA A 437 12.65 2.98 6.76
CA ALA A 437 12.78 4.41 7.01
C ALA A 437 13.29 4.60 8.42
N LEU A 438 14.23 5.51 8.62
CA LEU A 438 14.73 5.80 9.95
C LEU A 438 15.19 7.24 10.10
N VAL A 439 15.34 7.65 11.35
CA VAL A 439 15.97 8.90 11.73
C VAL A 439 17.07 8.61 12.74
N THR A 440 18.26 9.16 12.51
CA THR A 440 19.42 8.99 13.41
C THR A 440 19.71 10.27 14.18
N ASN A 441 20.46 10.12 15.28
CA ASN A 441 20.96 11.24 16.10
C ASN A 441 21.79 12.30 15.35
N ARG A 442 22.17 12.03 14.10
CA ARG A 442 22.78 13.00 13.19
C ARG A 442 21.79 13.93 12.50
N ASN A 443 20.50 13.91 12.88
CA ASN A 443 19.46 14.82 12.37
C ASN A 443 19.24 14.64 10.87
N ARG A 444 19.09 13.37 10.48
CA ARG A 444 18.79 13.00 9.11
C ARG A 444 17.75 11.91 9.05
N PHE A 445 16.87 12.03 8.06
CA PHE A 445 16.03 10.96 7.61
C PHE A 445 16.82 10.11 6.62
N VAL A 446 16.67 8.79 6.72
CA VAL A 446 17.37 7.82 5.87
C VAL A 446 16.37 6.77 5.40
N ARG A 447 16.39 6.49 4.09
CA ARG A 447 15.75 5.35 3.46
C ARG A 447 16.80 4.29 3.18
N LEU A 448 16.68 3.16 3.86
CA LEU A 448 17.49 1.98 3.60
C LEU A 448 16.73 1.01 2.69
N GLY A 449 17.47 0.28 1.85
CA GLY A 449 16.91 -0.84 1.09
C GLY A 449 16.42 -1.97 1.99
N ALA A 450 15.73 -2.95 1.42
CA ALA A 450 15.13 -4.04 2.18
C ALA A 450 16.16 -4.90 2.94
N SER A 451 17.42 -4.88 2.49
CA SER A 451 18.55 -5.52 3.17
C SER A 451 19.00 -4.78 4.44
N GLY A 452 18.58 -3.52 4.63
CA GLY A 452 19.05 -2.62 5.69
C GLY A 452 20.51 -2.17 5.57
N LYS A 453 21.25 -2.62 4.55
CA LYS A 453 22.69 -2.33 4.39
C LYS A 453 22.97 -1.17 3.45
N GLU A 454 22.09 -0.94 2.50
CA GLU A 454 22.22 0.10 1.48
C GLU A 454 21.40 1.33 1.85
N GLU A 455 22.05 2.49 1.87
CA GLU A 455 21.37 3.78 1.94
C GLU A 455 20.90 4.15 0.53
N LEU A 456 19.58 4.18 0.33
CA LEU A 456 18.96 4.56 -0.95
C LEU A 456 18.89 6.08 -1.09
N HIS A 457 18.54 6.76 0.00
CA HIS A 457 18.36 8.20 0.02
C HIS A 457 18.43 8.74 1.46
N SER A 458 18.90 9.98 1.62
CA SER A 458 18.85 10.69 2.90
C SER A 458 18.78 12.20 2.71
N PHE A 459 18.21 12.88 3.71
CA PHE A 459 18.18 14.34 3.80
C PHE A 459 18.14 14.79 5.27
N ALA A 460 18.51 16.04 5.52
CA ALA A 460 18.55 16.61 6.85
C ALA A 460 17.13 16.86 7.39
N VAL A 461 16.91 16.54 8.68
CA VAL A 461 15.67 16.80 9.42
C VAL A 461 16.01 17.17 10.87
N ASN A 462 15.30 18.09 11.50
CA ASN A 462 15.61 18.54 12.86
C ASN A 462 14.82 17.77 13.92
N VAL A 463 15.18 16.50 14.12
CA VAL A 463 14.54 15.61 15.08
C VAL A 463 15.47 15.33 16.25
N ARG A 464 15.07 15.71 17.47
CA ARG A 464 15.96 15.75 18.65
C ARG A 464 15.58 14.81 19.79
N THR A 465 14.68 13.88 19.53
CA THR A 465 14.12 12.97 20.54
C THR A 465 14.18 11.54 20.03
N SER A 466 14.41 10.59 20.93
CA SER A 466 14.23 9.16 20.64
C SER A 466 12.80 8.73 20.98
N GLY A 467 12.25 7.80 20.20
CA GLY A 467 10.84 7.44 20.25
C GLY A 467 9.95 8.42 19.46
N GLY A 468 8.64 8.28 19.60
CA GLY A 468 7.67 9.03 18.79
C GLY A 468 7.53 8.44 17.37
N ARG A 469 7.04 9.23 16.41
CA ARG A 469 6.79 8.74 15.04
C ARG A 469 7.00 9.80 13.96
N ILE A 470 7.62 9.38 12.86
CA ILE A 470 7.47 10.02 11.54
C ILE A 470 6.53 9.16 10.72
N ASP A 471 5.89 9.74 9.72
CA ASP A 471 5.00 9.00 8.83
C ASP A 471 5.50 9.09 7.40
N VAL A 472 5.76 7.94 6.79
CA VAL A 472 6.19 7.85 5.38
C VAL A 472 4.98 7.48 4.54
N LEU A 473 4.58 8.41 3.69
CA LEU A 473 3.38 8.30 2.88
C LEU A 473 3.62 7.38 1.67
N PRO A 474 2.57 6.77 1.08
CA PRO A 474 2.71 5.87 -0.07
C PRO A 474 3.36 6.50 -1.31
N ASN A 475 3.36 7.82 -1.42
CA ASN A 475 4.02 8.58 -2.49
C ASN A 475 5.49 8.95 -2.17
N GLY A 476 6.05 8.42 -1.08
CA GLY A 476 7.43 8.65 -0.65
C GLY A 476 7.66 9.94 0.14
N ARG A 477 6.63 10.76 0.35
CA ARG A 477 6.71 11.94 1.21
C ARG A 477 6.82 11.54 2.67
N VAL A 478 7.37 12.44 3.49
CA VAL A 478 7.60 12.14 4.90
C VAL A 478 7.09 13.28 5.77
N VAL A 479 6.26 12.96 6.76
CA VAL A 479 5.78 13.90 7.77
C VAL A 479 6.66 13.77 9.01
N VAL A 480 7.32 14.86 9.40
CA VAL A 480 8.35 14.89 10.42
C VAL A 480 8.02 15.93 11.49
N PRO A 481 7.97 15.54 12.79
CA PRO A 481 7.86 16.48 13.89
C PRO A 481 9.22 17.06 14.28
N GLU A 482 9.45 18.33 13.98
CA GLU A 482 10.71 19.05 14.29
C GLU A 482 10.59 19.76 15.64
N LEU A 483 10.93 19.04 16.71
CA LEU A 483 10.67 19.46 18.08
C LEU A 483 11.17 20.86 18.44
N LEU A 484 12.42 21.20 18.09
CA LEU A 484 13.02 22.48 18.46
C LEU A 484 12.55 23.65 17.60
N GLU A 485 11.95 23.36 16.46
CA GLU A 485 11.42 24.36 15.53
C GLU A 485 9.93 24.63 15.77
N ASP A 486 9.33 23.98 16.78
CA ASP A 486 7.90 24.08 17.11
C ASP A 486 7.00 23.91 15.88
N LYS A 487 7.30 22.89 15.05
CA LYS A 487 6.54 22.61 13.84
C LYS A 487 6.57 21.15 13.40
N VAL A 488 5.58 20.79 12.61
CA VAL A 488 5.58 19.56 11.79
C VAL A 488 5.77 19.97 10.34
N VAL A 489 6.64 19.25 9.63
CA VAL A 489 6.97 19.51 8.22
C VAL A 489 6.67 18.26 7.40
N GLU A 490 6.03 18.42 6.25
CA GLU A 490 5.97 17.40 5.20
C GLU A 490 7.08 17.69 4.18
N TYR A 491 7.95 16.72 3.98
CA TYR A 491 9.00 16.74 2.98
C TYR A 491 8.58 15.93 1.76
N ASP A 492 8.97 16.42 0.57
CA ASP A 492 8.97 15.59 -0.64
C ASP A 492 10.06 14.50 -0.57
N PRO A 493 10.07 13.52 -1.48
CA PRO A 493 11.08 12.47 -1.47
C PRO A 493 12.52 12.96 -1.68
N GLN A 494 12.73 14.23 -2.06
CA GLN A 494 14.04 14.86 -2.26
C GLN A 494 14.50 15.64 -1.02
N GLY A 495 13.67 15.74 0.01
CA GLY A 495 13.96 16.49 1.23
C GLY A 495 13.59 17.97 1.19
N ASN A 496 12.79 18.41 0.22
CA ASN A 496 12.27 19.78 0.21
C ASN A 496 11.01 19.87 1.07
N ALA A 497 10.92 20.87 1.93
CA ALA A 497 9.71 21.16 2.69
C ALA A 497 8.59 21.65 1.74
N ILE A 498 7.44 20.98 1.76
CA ILE A 498 6.29 21.29 0.89
C ILE A 498 5.02 21.65 1.66
N TRP A 499 5.01 21.41 2.97
CA TRP A 499 3.96 21.85 3.88
C TRP A 499 4.52 21.91 5.30
N GLU A 500 4.06 22.87 6.10
CA GLU A 500 4.38 22.94 7.53
C GLU A 500 3.18 23.44 8.34
N ALA A 501 3.14 23.08 9.61
CA ALA A 501 2.21 23.62 10.58
C ALA A 501 2.90 23.82 11.93
N SER A 502 2.64 24.97 12.55
CA SER A 502 3.17 25.31 13.88
C SER A 502 2.48 24.51 14.97
N ILE A 503 3.27 23.92 15.85
CA ILE A 503 2.80 23.18 17.02
C ILE A 503 3.96 23.10 18.02
N ALA A 504 3.72 23.40 19.29
CA ALA A 504 4.81 23.40 20.26
C ALA A 504 5.37 22.00 20.49
N GLN A 505 6.67 21.84 20.33
CA GLN A 505 7.48 20.65 20.63
C GLN A 505 6.84 19.30 20.24
N PRO A 506 6.58 19.08 18.94
CA PRO A 506 5.95 17.84 18.49
C PRO A 506 6.92 16.67 18.59
N ILE A 507 6.39 15.46 18.83
CA ILE A 507 7.20 14.24 18.96
C ILE A 507 6.74 13.09 18.06
N ALA A 508 5.45 13.01 17.75
CA ALA A 508 4.90 12.10 16.76
C ALA A 508 3.99 12.86 15.81
N ALA A 509 4.04 12.53 14.53
CA ALA A 509 3.11 13.03 13.53
C ALA A 509 2.69 11.88 12.59
N VAL A 510 1.40 11.81 12.28
CA VAL A 510 0.81 10.82 11.36
C VAL A 510 -0.22 11.50 10.47
N ARG A 511 -0.16 11.25 9.16
CA ARG A 511 -1.16 11.74 8.20
C ARG A 511 -2.38 10.82 8.26
N LEU A 512 -3.54 11.43 8.42
CA LEU A 512 -4.82 10.74 8.41
C LEU A 512 -5.36 10.63 6.97
N PRO A 513 -6.25 9.65 6.69
CA PRO A 513 -6.83 9.47 5.36
C PRO A 513 -7.55 10.69 4.80
N ASN A 514 -8.21 11.48 5.67
CA ASN A 514 -8.87 12.76 5.32
C ASN A 514 -7.88 13.90 5.03
N GLY A 515 -6.58 13.61 5.06
CA GLY A 515 -5.52 14.58 4.85
C GLY A 515 -5.18 15.42 6.08
N HIS A 516 -5.86 15.29 7.21
CA HIS A 516 -5.42 15.94 8.46
C HIS A 516 -4.13 15.30 8.99
N THR A 517 -3.46 15.97 9.93
CA THR A 517 -2.28 15.44 10.61
C THR A 517 -2.57 15.30 12.09
N LEU A 518 -2.47 14.09 12.63
CA LEU A 518 -2.50 13.86 14.07
C LEU A 518 -1.09 14.02 14.64
N VAL A 519 -0.93 14.90 15.63
CA VAL A 519 0.36 15.27 16.21
C VAL A 519 0.30 15.12 17.73
N THR A 520 1.37 14.65 18.35
CA THR A 520 1.53 14.70 19.81
C THR A 520 2.59 15.71 20.22
N SER A 521 2.36 16.41 21.33
CA SER A 521 3.25 17.44 21.87
C SER A 521 3.88 16.99 23.19
N MET A 522 5.20 17.19 23.32
CA MET A 522 5.96 16.76 24.49
C MET A 522 5.59 17.54 25.75
N THR A 523 5.72 18.86 25.74
CA THR A 523 5.56 19.69 26.96
C THR A 523 4.13 20.08 27.22
N GLN A 524 3.28 20.06 26.20
CA GLN A 524 1.85 20.35 26.37
C GLN A 524 1.04 19.10 26.78
N ASN A 525 1.67 17.93 26.90
CA ASN A 525 1.04 16.68 27.33
C ASN A 525 -0.27 16.38 26.58
N ARG A 526 -0.29 16.57 25.26
CA ARG A 526 -1.50 16.49 24.44
C ARG A 526 -1.29 15.83 23.09
N ALA A 527 -2.38 15.40 22.48
CA ALA A 527 -2.48 15.08 21.07
C ALA A 527 -3.48 16.03 20.40
N VAL A 528 -3.18 16.47 19.19
CA VAL A 528 -4.03 17.37 18.40
C VAL A 528 -4.17 16.86 16.97
N GLU A 529 -5.33 17.07 16.38
CA GLU A 529 -5.55 16.87 14.95
C GLU A 529 -5.52 18.24 14.26
N LEU A 530 -4.63 18.40 13.30
CA LEU A 530 -4.47 19.60 12.50
C LEU A 530 -5.10 19.39 11.13
N ASP A 531 -5.95 20.31 10.69
CA ASP A 531 -6.39 20.33 9.30
C ASP A 531 -5.25 20.73 8.34
N ARG A 532 -5.51 20.75 7.02
CA ARG A 532 -4.50 21.11 6.01
C ARG A 532 -4.00 22.54 6.12
N THR A 533 -4.73 23.43 6.79
CA THR A 533 -4.31 24.82 7.05
C THR A 533 -3.47 24.95 8.32
N GLY A 534 -3.30 23.87 9.08
CA GLY A 534 -2.60 23.85 10.36
C GLY A 534 -3.49 24.20 11.56
N LYS A 535 -4.81 24.31 11.37
CA LYS A 535 -5.74 24.62 12.46
C LYS A 535 -6.07 23.37 13.26
N GLU A 536 -6.08 23.49 14.58
CA GLU A 536 -6.53 22.43 15.49
C GLU A 536 -8.04 22.20 15.33
N VAL A 537 -8.43 20.97 15.02
CA VAL A 537 -9.84 20.53 14.86
C VAL A 537 -10.27 19.46 15.86
N TRP A 538 -9.31 18.89 16.60
CA TRP A 538 -9.54 17.96 17.71
C TRP A 538 -8.36 18.02 18.69
N GLU A 539 -8.62 17.72 19.96
CA GLU A 539 -7.62 17.72 21.02
C GLU A 539 -7.89 16.62 22.06
N TYR A 540 -6.82 16.02 22.55
CA TYR A 540 -6.77 15.22 23.78
C TYR A 540 -5.71 15.80 24.71
N LYS A 541 -6.06 16.04 25.98
CA LYS A 541 -5.12 16.48 27.03
C LYS A 541 -4.90 15.40 28.07
N SER A 542 -3.69 15.39 28.61
CA SER A 542 -3.25 14.52 29.69
C SER A 542 -2.45 15.33 30.70
N ASP A 543 -2.29 14.79 31.91
CA ASP A 543 -1.38 15.30 32.93
C ASP A 543 0.07 14.84 32.70
N THR A 544 0.27 13.86 31.83
CA THR A 544 1.57 13.25 31.47
C THR A 544 1.85 13.28 29.97
N ARG A 545 3.11 13.10 29.59
CA ARG A 545 3.54 13.08 28.18
C ARG A 545 2.78 12.05 27.35
N VAL A 546 2.26 12.52 26.22
CA VAL A 546 1.58 11.72 25.19
C VAL A 546 2.56 11.46 24.06
N THR A 547 3.15 10.26 24.00
CA THR A 547 4.24 9.98 23.04
C THR A 547 3.76 9.52 21.69
N ARG A 548 2.59 8.88 21.63
CA ARG A 548 1.97 8.39 20.41
C ARG A 548 0.47 8.58 20.51
N ALA A 549 -0.13 8.94 19.39
CA ALA A 549 -1.57 8.88 19.17
C ALA A 549 -1.81 8.38 17.74
N TRP A 550 -2.87 7.61 17.52
CA TRP A 550 -3.33 7.26 16.18
C TRP A 550 -4.84 7.07 16.14
N ARG A 551 -5.41 7.33 14.96
CA ARG A 551 -6.80 7.05 14.66
C ARG A 551 -6.95 5.63 14.13
N ARG A 552 -7.97 4.94 14.62
CA ARG A 552 -8.46 3.67 14.08
C ARG A 552 -9.87 3.82 13.60
#